data_AF-A0A7R9P6G4-F1
#
_entry.id   AF-A0A7R9P6G4-F1
#
_cell.length_a   1.000
_cell.length_b   1.000
_cell.length_c   1.000
_cell.angle_alpha   90.00
_cell.angle_beta   90.00
_cell.angle_gamma   90.00
#
_symmetry.space_group_name_H-M   'P 1'
#
loop_
_entity.id
_entity.type
_entity.pdbx_description
1 polymer ?
#
loop_
_entity_poly.entity_id
_entity_poly.type
_entity_poly.pdbx_seq_one_letter_code
_entity_poly.pdbx_strand_id
1 'polypeptide(L)'
;MVTSSGLGSILRWSWSVVCGIVVGSVVSLGSEYNVATMVKRYKPKGRPKTDDPINEKEEFCVMFQSKMSDHNLLYGAEMDCVDSETEVFTEQDLANAHFIELKTNRMIEDRRQDMNFRRFKLRKIWCQSFLVGIDTVVCGYRDDAGVVHQLEELELREIPKMTKVSGR
;
A
#
# COMPACT_ATOMS: atom_id res chain seq x y z
N MET A 1 -3.28 -34.92 9.79
CA MET A 1 -2.31 -35.13 10.88
C MET A 1 -0.92 -34.93 10.28
N VAL A 2 -0.37 -33.72 10.41
CA VAL A 2 1.04 -33.41 10.15
C VAL A 2 1.43 -32.43 11.26
N THR A 3 2.38 -32.86 12.08
CA THR A 3 2.98 -32.12 13.18
C THR A 3 4.46 -31.94 12.89
N SER A 4 4.97 -30.71 12.97
CA SER A 4 6.31 -30.33 13.46
C SER A 4 6.40 -28.80 13.39
N SER A 5 6.37 -28.07 14.51
CA SER A 5 7.48 -27.75 15.42
C SER A 5 8.64 -26.99 14.74
N GLY A 6 8.66 -25.68 14.96
CA GLY A 6 9.78 -24.79 14.63
C GLY A 6 9.65 -23.49 15.42
N LEU A 7 10.30 -23.45 16.58
CA LEU A 7 10.46 -22.26 17.42
C LEU A 7 11.23 -21.17 16.66
N GLY A 8 10.70 -19.95 16.73
CA GLY A 8 11.51 -18.75 16.97
C GLY A 8 12.39 -18.26 15.83
N SER A 9 11.80 -17.48 14.93
CA SER A 9 12.45 -16.26 14.46
C SER A 9 11.50 -15.09 14.74
N ILE A 10 11.79 -14.39 15.84
CA ILE A 10 11.23 -13.08 16.15
C ILE A 10 11.75 -12.15 15.05
N LEU A 11 10.97 -12.03 13.98
CA LEU A 11 11.28 -11.11 12.88
C LEU A 11 11.05 -9.71 13.40
N ARG A 12 12.12 -8.96 13.61
CA ARG A 12 12.07 -7.57 14.09
C ARG A 12 11.71 -6.64 12.94
N TRP A 13 10.43 -6.62 12.60
CA TRP A 13 9.86 -5.84 11.51
C TRP A 13 9.77 -4.34 11.81
N SER A 14 10.87 -3.59 11.85
CA SER A 14 10.80 -2.12 11.85
C SER A 14 10.47 -1.64 10.42
N TRP A 15 9.22 -1.26 10.14
CA TRP A 15 8.86 -0.71 8.82
C TRP A 15 9.09 0.81 8.81
N SER A 16 10.11 1.30 8.10
CA SER A 16 9.99 1.79 6.71
C SER A 16 10.34 0.80 5.57
N VAL A 17 10.04 -0.50 5.67
CA VAL A 17 10.48 -1.51 4.69
C VAL A 17 9.31 -2.33 4.13
N VAL A 18 8.36 -1.73 3.38
CA VAL A 18 7.71 -2.51 2.29
C VAL A 18 8.28 -2.01 1.01
N CYS A 19 8.84 -2.94 0.23
CA CYS A 19 9.35 -2.75 -1.10
C CYS A 19 10.25 -1.52 -1.26
N GLY A 20 11.57 -1.74 -1.24
CA GLY A 20 12.54 -0.73 -1.65
C GLY A 20 12.42 -0.35 -3.13
N ILE A 21 11.38 0.40 -3.51
CA ILE A 21 11.32 1.11 -4.78
C ILE A 21 12.60 1.96 -4.89
N VAL A 22 13.32 1.90 -6.02
CA VAL A 22 14.42 2.81 -6.38
C VAL A 22 14.00 3.58 -7.61
N VAL A 23 14.26 4.88 -7.63
CA VAL A 23 13.76 5.79 -8.67
C VAL A 23 14.89 6.51 -9.38
N GLY A 24 14.70 6.79 -10.68
CA GLY A 24 15.74 7.19 -11.62
C GLY A 24 15.18 7.73 -12.94
N SER A 25 15.12 9.05 -13.02
CA SER A 25 15.09 9.91 -14.21
C SER A 25 13.91 9.85 -15.19
N VAL A 26 13.39 11.07 -15.38
CA VAL A 26 12.38 11.52 -16.34
C VAL A 26 12.83 11.29 -17.78
N VAL A 27 11.98 10.67 -18.60
CA VAL A 27 12.05 10.76 -20.07
C VAL A 27 10.70 11.23 -20.58
N SER A 28 10.67 12.49 -21.05
CA SER A 28 9.53 13.10 -21.72
C SER A 28 9.48 12.62 -23.17
N LEU A 29 8.43 11.89 -23.56
CA LEU A 29 8.10 11.70 -24.97
C LEU A 29 6.59 11.86 -25.21
N GLY A 30 6.28 12.91 -25.98
CA GLY A 30 5.16 13.09 -26.92
C GLY A 30 3.81 12.41 -26.69
N SER A 31 2.80 13.28 -26.52
CA SER A 31 1.37 13.15 -26.91
C SER A 31 0.58 11.92 -26.44
N GLU A 32 -0.48 12.22 -25.67
CA GLU A 32 -1.53 11.34 -25.14
C GLU A 32 -1.18 10.71 -23.78
N TYR A 33 -1.50 11.50 -22.75
CA TYR A 33 -1.08 11.35 -21.37
C TYR A 33 -1.60 10.08 -20.68
N ASN A 34 -0.68 9.14 -20.42
CA ASN A 34 -0.64 8.27 -19.23
C ASN A 34 0.84 8.06 -18.88
N VAL A 35 1.46 9.01 -18.17
CA VAL A 35 2.86 8.89 -17.78
C VAL A 35 2.92 8.15 -16.44
N ALA A 36 3.29 6.88 -16.48
CA ALA A 36 3.73 6.14 -15.31
C ALA A 36 5.15 5.64 -15.60
N THR A 37 6.14 6.23 -14.91
CA THR A 37 7.55 5.85 -15.09
C THR A 37 7.95 4.94 -13.94
N MET A 38 8.05 3.63 -14.20
CA MET A 38 8.49 2.65 -13.21
C MET A 38 10.00 2.48 -13.26
N VAL A 39 10.68 2.67 -12.12
CA VAL A 39 12.15 2.78 -12.13
C VAL A 39 12.92 1.76 -11.27
N LYS A 40 12.26 0.84 -10.56
CA LYS A 40 12.95 -0.37 -10.08
C LYS A 40 12.19 -1.63 -10.36
N ARG A 41 12.97 -2.64 -10.72
CA ARG A 41 12.52 -3.99 -11.03
C ARG A 41 12.56 -4.81 -9.75
N TYR A 42 11.40 -5.20 -9.25
CA TYR A 42 11.31 -6.33 -8.34
C TYR A 42 10.82 -7.53 -9.13
N LYS A 43 11.49 -8.67 -8.94
CA LYS A 43 10.99 -9.94 -9.47
C LYS A 43 9.72 -10.28 -8.69
N PRO A 44 8.60 -10.53 -9.38
CA PRO A 44 7.43 -11.14 -8.77
C PRO A 44 7.84 -12.35 -7.94
N LYS A 45 7.26 -12.48 -6.74
CA LYS A 45 7.53 -13.57 -5.80
C LYS A 45 8.99 -13.66 -5.30
N GLY A 46 9.82 -12.64 -5.54
CA GLY A 46 11.14 -12.50 -4.95
C GLY A 46 11.07 -12.23 -3.44
N ARG A 47 12.08 -12.66 -2.68
CA ARG A 47 12.16 -12.27 -1.26
C ARG A 47 12.41 -10.75 -1.14
N PRO A 48 11.71 -10.04 -0.24
CA PRO A 48 12.01 -8.65 0.04
C PRO A 48 13.48 -8.48 0.46
N LYS A 49 14.14 -7.43 -0.05
CA LYS A 49 15.47 -7.04 0.42
C LYS A 49 15.30 -6.11 1.62
N THR A 50 15.86 -6.49 2.77
CA THR A 50 15.69 -5.78 4.03
C THR A 50 16.99 -5.20 4.60
N ASP A 51 18.13 -5.53 4.00
CA ASP A 51 19.45 -5.19 4.53
C ASP A 51 20.00 -3.86 3.96
N ASP A 52 19.40 -3.39 2.86
CA ASP A 52 19.74 -2.11 2.25
C ASP A 52 19.16 -0.95 3.08
N PRO A 53 19.86 0.19 3.22
CA PRO A 53 19.30 1.39 3.83
C PRO A 53 18.03 1.85 3.12
N ILE A 54 17.06 2.32 3.88
CA ILE A 54 15.82 2.88 3.35
C ILE A 54 16.11 4.26 2.75
N ASN A 55 15.69 4.48 1.51
CA ASN A 55 15.74 5.77 0.84
C ASN A 55 14.33 6.33 0.66
N GLU A 56 13.91 7.22 1.57
CA GLU A 56 12.57 7.83 1.55
C GLU A 56 12.34 8.81 0.39
N LYS A 57 13.34 9.07 -0.47
CA LYS A 57 13.19 9.92 -1.67
C LYS A 57 12.68 9.14 -2.88
N GLU A 58 12.55 7.82 -2.77
CA GLU A 58 12.20 6.94 -3.88
C GLU A 58 10.69 6.68 -3.86
N GLU A 59 9.99 7.30 -4.80
CA GLU A 59 8.53 7.25 -4.92
C GLU A 59 8.12 6.75 -6.32
N PHE A 60 7.20 5.81 -6.39
CA PHE A 60 6.57 5.44 -7.65
C PHE A 60 5.21 6.13 -7.74
N CYS A 61 5.05 7.02 -8.73
CA CYS A 61 3.83 7.78 -8.90
C CYS A 61 3.12 7.43 -10.20
N VAL A 62 1.79 7.39 -10.15
CA VAL A 62 0.91 7.20 -11.31
C VAL A 62 0.05 8.45 -11.49
N MET A 63 -0.14 8.85 -12.74
CA MET A 63 -1.04 9.94 -13.12
C MET A 63 -2.46 9.41 -13.30
N PHE A 64 -3.42 10.04 -12.61
CA PHE A 64 -4.82 9.71 -12.66
C PHE A 64 -5.62 10.83 -13.29
N GLN A 65 -6.53 10.45 -14.18
CA GLN A 65 -7.57 11.32 -14.69
C GLN A 65 -8.93 10.83 -14.18
N SER A 66 -9.71 11.71 -13.56
CA SER A 66 -11.05 11.37 -13.08
C SER A 66 -12.02 12.54 -13.27
N LYS A 67 -13.31 12.27 -13.03
CA LYS A 67 -14.36 13.28 -13.11
C LYS A 67 -15.16 13.29 -11.82
N MET A 68 -15.27 14.45 -11.19
CA MET A 68 -16.07 14.67 -10.00
C MET A 68 -17.14 15.73 -10.30
N SER A 69 -18.39 15.28 -10.44
CA SER A 69 -19.49 16.11 -10.95
C SER A 69 -19.12 16.75 -12.30
N ASP A 70 -19.00 18.06 -12.36
CA ASP A 70 -18.67 18.81 -13.59
C ASP A 70 -17.18 19.16 -13.70
N HIS A 71 -16.35 18.67 -12.78
CA HIS A 71 -14.92 18.95 -12.74
C HIS A 71 -14.12 17.76 -13.25
N ASN A 72 -13.27 17.99 -14.25
CA ASN A 72 -12.24 17.03 -14.64
C ASN A 72 -11.01 17.25 -13.76
N LEU A 73 -10.50 16.18 -13.17
CA LEU A 73 -9.36 16.18 -12.28
C LEU A 73 -8.20 15.44 -12.98
N LEU A 74 -7.00 16.01 -12.91
CA LEU A 74 -5.75 15.37 -13.28
C LEU A 74 -4.79 15.54 -12.10
N TYR A 75 -4.33 14.44 -11.53
CA TYR A 75 -3.46 14.44 -10.34
C TYR A 75 -2.51 13.25 -10.37
N GLY A 76 -1.35 13.41 -9.75
CA GLY A 76 -0.45 12.30 -9.47
C GLY A 76 -0.72 11.75 -8.08
N ALA A 77 -0.48 10.46 -7.90
CA ALA A 77 -0.46 9.83 -6.59
C ALA A 77 0.69 8.82 -6.49
N GLU A 78 1.31 8.78 -5.31
CA GLU A 78 2.28 7.75 -4.93
C GLU A 78 1.56 6.42 -4.74
N MET A 79 2.19 5.34 -5.22
CA MET A 79 1.69 3.97 -5.17
C MET A 79 2.72 3.07 -4.50
N ASP A 80 2.28 2.30 -3.50
CA ASP A 80 3.18 1.48 -2.67
C ASP A 80 3.66 0.21 -3.37
N CYS A 81 2.74 -0.58 -3.93
CA CYS A 81 3.09 -1.81 -4.64
C CYS A 81 2.02 -2.29 -5.62
N VAL A 82 2.39 -3.29 -6.41
CA VAL A 82 1.51 -4.03 -7.32
C VAL A 82 1.54 -5.50 -6.93
N ASP A 83 0.37 -6.12 -6.78
CA ASP A 83 0.24 -7.57 -6.74
C ASP A 83 0.17 -8.12 -8.16
N SER A 84 1.18 -8.88 -8.55
CA SER A 84 1.29 -9.45 -9.89
C SER A 84 2.14 -10.71 -9.87
N GLU A 85 1.76 -11.68 -10.70
CA GLU A 85 2.56 -12.88 -10.94
C GLU A 85 3.68 -12.65 -11.95
N THR A 86 3.51 -11.65 -12.82
CA THR A 86 4.44 -11.30 -13.89
C THR A 86 5.02 -9.92 -13.66
N GLU A 87 6.16 -9.67 -14.30
CA GLU A 87 6.76 -8.35 -14.24
C GLU A 87 5.87 -7.34 -14.97
N VAL A 88 5.70 -6.16 -14.38
CA VAL A 88 4.89 -5.06 -14.93
C VAL A 88 5.86 -4.06 -15.55
N PHE A 89 5.89 -3.91 -16.87
CA PHE A 89 6.93 -3.12 -17.53
C PHE A 89 6.42 -2.12 -18.55
N THR A 90 5.23 -2.35 -19.10
CA THR A 90 4.64 -1.52 -20.12
C THR A 90 3.55 -0.64 -19.52
N GLU A 91 3.21 0.44 -20.22
CA GLU A 91 2.05 1.26 -19.89
C GLU A 91 0.76 0.43 -19.85
N GLN A 92 0.66 -0.58 -20.72
CA GLN A 92 -0.49 -1.49 -20.76
C GLN A 92 -0.56 -2.41 -19.53
N ASP A 93 0.59 -2.86 -19.03
CA ASP A 93 0.65 -3.64 -17.78
C ASP A 93 0.25 -2.76 -16.60
N LEU A 94 0.73 -1.51 -16.55
CA LEU A 94 0.40 -0.55 -15.50
C LEU A 94 -1.09 -0.17 -15.50
N ALA A 95 -1.69 -0.03 -16.67
CA ALA A 95 -3.12 0.25 -16.81
C ALA A 95 -4.02 -0.87 -16.24
N ASN A 96 -3.49 -2.10 -16.19
CA ASN A 96 -4.20 -3.27 -15.66
C ASN A 96 -3.61 -3.76 -14.33
N ALA A 97 -2.67 -3.03 -13.74
CA ALA A 97 -1.97 -3.44 -12.53
C ALA A 97 -2.92 -3.43 -11.33
N HIS A 98 -2.86 -4.49 -10.51
CA HIS A 98 -3.56 -4.55 -9.25
C HIS A 98 -2.72 -3.87 -8.16
N PHE A 99 -2.98 -2.57 -7.95
CA PHE A 99 -2.28 -1.80 -6.93
C PHE A 99 -2.81 -2.10 -5.52
N ILE A 100 -1.89 -2.19 -4.57
CA ILE A 100 -2.20 -2.39 -3.15
C ILE A 100 -1.58 -1.25 -2.33
N GLU A 101 -2.35 -0.71 -1.39
CA GLU A 101 -1.88 0.26 -0.41
C GLU A 101 -1.37 -0.46 0.84
N LEU A 102 -0.27 0.02 1.41
CA LEU A 102 0.38 -0.59 2.55
C LEU A 102 0.41 0.37 3.71
N LYS A 103 -0.18 -0.03 4.84
CA LYS A 103 -0.27 0.80 6.04
C LYS A 103 0.26 0.07 7.25
N THR A 104 0.69 0.83 8.26
CA THR A 104 1.00 0.27 9.57
C THR A 104 0.14 0.88 10.67
N ASN A 105 -0.13 0.09 11.68
CA ASN A 105 -0.77 0.52 12.91
C ASN A 105 -0.06 -0.07 14.12
N ARG A 106 -0.13 0.60 15.27
CA ARG A 106 0.23 -0.05 16.53
C ARG A 106 -0.78 -1.18 16.80
N MET A 107 -0.39 -2.25 17.47
CA MET A 107 -1.33 -3.25 17.97
C MET A 107 -2.48 -2.57 18.70
N ILE A 108 -3.71 -3.03 18.42
CA ILE A 108 -4.92 -2.54 19.05
C ILE A 108 -5.21 -3.45 20.25
N GLU A 109 -5.01 -2.92 21.45
CA GLU A 109 -5.09 -3.67 22.70
C GLU A 109 -6.40 -3.42 23.45
N ASP A 110 -7.06 -2.29 23.15
CA ASP A 110 -8.25 -1.85 23.84
C ASP A 110 -9.30 -1.21 22.91
N ARG A 111 -10.53 -1.10 23.43
CA ARG A 111 -11.68 -0.57 22.68
C ARG A 111 -11.52 0.89 22.27
N ARG A 112 -10.82 1.71 23.05
CA ARG A 112 -10.59 3.13 22.73
C ARG A 112 -9.63 3.26 21.55
N GLN A 113 -8.58 2.44 21.52
CA GLN A 113 -7.64 2.37 20.39
C GLN A 113 -8.37 1.92 19.12
N ASP A 114 -9.20 0.88 19.20
CA ASP A 114 -10.02 0.40 18.07
C ASP A 114 -10.94 1.50 17.54
N MET A 115 -11.69 2.17 18.41
CA MET A 115 -12.56 3.29 18.02
C MET A 115 -11.78 4.42 17.37
N ASN A 116 -10.59 4.77 17.87
CA ASN A 116 -9.75 5.81 17.28
C ASN A 116 -9.20 5.39 15.91
N PHE A 117 -8.77 4.13 15.77
CA PHE A 117 -8.32 3.57 14.50
C PHE A 117 -9.43 3.65 13.45
N ARG A 118 -10.62 3.15 13.78
CA ARG A 118 -11.80 3.17 12.89
C ARG A 118 -12.24 4.59 12.55
N ARG A 119 -12.31 5.46 13.56
CA ARG A 119 -12.81 6.82 13.37
C ARG A 119 -11.81 7.71 12.65
N PHE A 120 -10.50 7.60 12.87
CA PHE A 120 -9.56 8.61 12.36
C PHE A 120 -8.62 8.06 11.30
N LYS A 121 -8.12 6.83 11.46
CA LYS A 121 -7.15 6.27 10.52
C LYS A 121 -7.84 5.62 9.31
N LEU A 122 -8.80 4.72 9.55
CA LEU A 122 -9.50 4.02 8.45
C LEU A 122 -10.18 4.97 7.46
N ARG A 123 -10.77 6.08 7.92
CA ARG A 123 -11.36 7.07 7.01
C ARG A 123 -10.33 7.74 6.09
N LYS A 124 -9.14 8.03 6.60
CA LYS A 124 -8.06 8.63 5.78
C LYS A 124 -7.55 7.64 4.74
N ILE A 125 -7.34 6.40 5.16
CA ILE A 125 -6.97 5.29 4.27
C ILE A 125 -8.01 5.16 3.16
N TRP A 126 -9.30 5.11 3.53
CA TRP A 126 -10.38 5.00 2.56
C TRP A 126 -10.35 6.14 1.54
N CYS A 127 -10.26 7.40 1.99
CA CYS A 127 -10.22 8.54 1.07
C CYS A 127 -9.01 8.49 0.13
N GLN A 128 -7.84 8.13 0.64
CA GLN A 128 -6.60 8.07 -0.16
C GLN A 128 -6.73 7.00 -1.25
N SER A 129 -7.05 5.76 -0.86
CA SER A 129 -7.13 4.62 -1.77
C SER A 129 -8.29 4.73 -2.76
N PHE A 130 -9.45 5.25 -2.32
CA PHE A 130 -10.62 5.42 -3.18
C PHE A 130 -10.35 6.34 -4.39
N LEU A 131 -9.62 7.44 -4.18
CA LEU A 131 -9.33 8.40 -5.25
C LEU A 131 -8.40 7.83 -6.32
N VAL A 132 -7.63 6.80 -6.02
CA VAL A 132 -6.66 6.19 -6.96
C VAL A 132 -7.09 4.80 -7.42
N GLY A 133 -8.32 4.39 -7.10
CA GLY A 133 -8.88 3.10 -7.54
C GLY A 133 -8.27 1.87 -6.89
N ILE A 134 -7.54 2.00 -5.78
CA ILE A 134 -7.03 0.86 -5.00
C ILE A 134 -8.21 0.20 -4.28
N ASP A 135 -8.37 -1.12 -4.42
CA ASP A 135 -9.45 -1.86 -3.74
C ASP A 135 -9.00 -2.61 -2.47
N THR A 136 -7.69 -2.72 -2.26
CA THR A 136 -7.09 -3.54 -1.20
C THR A 136 -6.04 -2.75 -0.43
N VAL A 137 -6.15 -2.76 0.89
CA VAL A 137 -5.16 -2.19 1.80
C VAL A 137 -4.61 -3.28 2.71
N VAL A 138 -3.30 -3.46 2.77
CA VAL A 138 -2.67 -4.38 3.73
C VAL A 138 -2.19 -3.57 4.94
N CYS A 139 -2.72 -3.87 6.12
CA CYS A 139 -2.33 -3.23 7.36
C CYS A 139 -1.45 -4.13 8.23
N GLY A 140 -0.22 -3.71 8.49
CA GLY A 140 0.68 -4.34 9.45
C GLY A 140 0.52 -3.78 10.87
N TYR A 141 0.17 -4.63 11.83
CA TYR A 141 0.07 -4.27 13.24
C TYR A 141 1.37 -4.57 13.97
N ARG A 142 1.99 -3.52 14.51
CA ARG A 142 3.31 -3.59 15.16
C ARG A 142 3.28 -3.32 16.65
N ASP A 143 4.26 -3.88 17.35
CA ASP A 143 4.56 -3.54 18.73
C ASP A 143 5.35 -2.22 18.86
N ASP A 144 5.62 -1.82 20.10
CA ASP A 144 6.36 -0.60 20.42
C ASP A 144 7.86 -0.70 20.13
N ALA A 145 8.40 -1.92 19.92
CA ALA A 145 9.75 -2.13 19.40
C ALA A 145 9.83 -1.96 17.87
N GLY A 146 8.71 -1.62 17.25
CA GLY A 146 8.57 -1.36 15.83
C GLY A 146 8.12 -2.57 15.03
N VAL A 147 8.03 -3.76 15.64
CA VAL A 147 7.89 -5.07 14.99
C VAL A 147 6.44 -5.40 14.64
N VAL A 148 6.12 -5.54 13.35
CA VAL A 148 4.87 -6.11 12.85
C VAL A 148 4.73 -7.60 13.22
N HIS A 149 3.65 -7.93 13.92
CA HIS A 149 3.31 -9.30 14.31
C HIS A 149 2.11 -9.86 13.55
N GLN A 150 1.30 -8.99 12.93
CA GLN A 150 0.09 -9.36 12.23
C GLN A 150 -0.08 -8.51 10.96
N LEU A 151 -0.53 -9.16 9.89
CA LEU A 151 -1.01 -8.52 8.67
C LEU A 151 -2.53 -8.73 8.57
N GLU A 152 -3.25 -7.71 8.15
CA GLU A 152 -4.67 -7.78 7.84
C GLU A 152 -4.93 -7.14 6.48
N GLU A 153 -5.63 -7.86 5.61
CA GLU A 153 -6.11 -7.32 4.34
C GLU A 153 -7.48 -6.67 4.56
N LEU A 154 -7.58 -5.39 4.23
CA LEU A 154 -8.79 -4.60 4.34
C LEU A 154 -9.31 -4.30 2.94
N GLU A 155 -10.45 -4.90 2.59
CA GLU A 155 -11.17 -4.54 1.38
C GLU A 155 -11.73 -3.12 1.49
N LEU A 156 -11.37 -2.24 0.55
CA LEU A 156 -11.74 -0.83 0.56
C LEU A 156 -13.27 -0.63 0.67
N ARG A 157 -14.04 -1.49 -0.02
CA ARG A 157 -15.52 -1.45 -0.02
C ARG A 157 -16.14 -1.70 1.36
N GLU A 158 -15.44 -2.39 2.26
CA GLU A 158 -15.92 -2.71 3.59
C GLU A 158 -15.54 -1.64 4.62
N ILE A 159 -14.50 -0.83 4.35
CA ILE A 159 -14.02 0.22 5.27
C ILE A 159 -15.14 1.19 5.70
N PRO A 160 -16.03 1.69 4.82
CA PRO A 160 -17.13 2.56 5.25
C PRO A 160 -18.02 1.92 6.32
N LYS A 161 -18.26 0.60 6.27
CA LYS A 161 -19.02 -0.13 7.29
C LYS A 161 -18.22 -0.25 8.58
N MET A 162 -16.91 -0.53 8.48
CA MET A 162 -16.00 -0.65 9.63
C MET A 162 -15.84 0.67 10.40
N THR A 163 -16.05 1.81 9.75
CA THR A 163 -15.96 3.15 10.38
C THR A 163 -17.22 3.52 11.16
N LYS A 164 -18.34 2.80 10.98
CA LYS A 164 -19.57 3.01 11.76
C LYS A 164 -19.37 2.45 13.16
N VAL A 165 -19.25 3.34 14.13
CA VAL A 165 -19.30 2.96 15.55
C VAL A 165 -20.77 2.73 15.89
N SER A 166 -21.16 1.49 16.15
CA SER A 166 -22.51 1.18 16.64
C SER A 166 -22.68 1.83 18.01
N GLY A 167 -23.52 2.87 18.10
CA GLY A 167 -23.78 3.59 19.36
C GLY A 167 -23.73 5.11 19.24
N ARG A 168 -24.64 5.70 18.46
CA ARG A 168 -25.39 6.93 18.76
C ARG A 168 -26.57 7.05 17.82
#